data_AF-A0AAW6JAB9-F1
#
_entry.id   AF-A0AAW6JAB9-F1
#
_cell.length_a   1.000
_cell.length_b   1.000
_cell.length_c   1.000
_cell.angle_alpha   90.00
_cell.angle_beta   90.00
_cell.angle_gamma   90.00
#
_symmetry.space_group_name_H-M   'P 1'
#
loop_
_entity.id
_entity.type
_entity.pdbx_description
1 polymer ?
#
loop_
_entity_poly.entity_id
_entity_poly.type
_entity_poly.pdbx_seq_one_letter_code
_entity_poly.pdbx_strand_id
1 'polypeptide(L)'
;MQLAFNGINYYWSRNHTHPTGKNININGDKYEVFVKAKLLKAQAMPEMKLTFVTNVNPNDPMFRSSNWALSRKTAYITGYLKFDRSWGFYSYDYSDKKFKETIAHETGHAIVETYAGFNESVTNHGSSRYDQNPKSGTTYPRTGEIDLMKYAEEKLSSIPNWNTRMVANEKDTMGLLFISGISKQ
;
A
#
# COMPACT_ATOMS: atom_id res chain seq x y z
N MET A 1 -0.91 -7.37 14.00
CA MET A 1 0.36 -6.61 14.05
C MET A 1 1.46 -7.21 13.16
N GLN A 2 1.78 -8.51 13.27
CA GLN A 2 2.81 -9.14 12.44
C GLN A 2 2.60 -8.94 10.93
N LEU A 3 1.36 -9.09 10.45
CA LEU A 3 1.02 -8.87 9.04
C LEU A 3 1.32 -7.43 8.59
N ALA A 4 1.07 -6.43 9.44
CA ALA A 4 1.37 -5.04 9.12
C ALA A 4 2.87 -4.82 8.92
N PHE A 5 3.70 -5.33 9.84
CA PHE A 5 5.15 -5.25 9.70
C PHE A 5 5.66 -6.01 8.48
N ASN A 6 5.14 -7.20 8.23
CA ASN A 6 5.53 -7.98 7.05
C ASN A 6 5.17 -7.23 5.75
N GLY A 7 3.98 -6.62 5.68
CA GLY A 7 3.55 -5.83 4.53
C GLY A 7 4.44 -4.60 4.33
N ILE A 8 4.62 -3.78 5.36
CA ILE A 8 5.45 -2.57 5.29
C ILE A 8 6.90 -2.92 4.92
N ASN A 9 7.51 -3.89 5.61
CA ASN A 9 8.89 -4.30 5.35
C ASN A 9 9.06 -4.84 3.94
N TYR A 10 8.08 -5.59 3.43
CA TYR A 10 8.14 -6.10 2.07
C TYR A 10 7.96 -4.97 1.07
N TYR A 11 6.79 -4.32 1.04
CA TYR A 11 6.42 -3.39 -0.03
C TYR A 11 7.22 -2.09 -0.06
N TRP A 12 7.81 -1.64 1.06
CA TRP A 12 8.66 -0.45 1.09
C TRP A 12 10.16 -0.74 0.95
N SER A 13 10.55 -2.01 0.89
CA SER A 13 11.93 -2.39 0.59
C SER A 13 12.14 -2.54 -0.92
N ARG A 14 13.31 -2.13 -1.40
CA ARG A 14 13.76 -2.36 -2.78
C ARG A 14 15.11 -3.08 -2.76
N ASN A 15 15.11 -4.40 -2.89
CA ASN A 15 16.31 -5.23 -2.75
C ASN A 15 16.20 -6.56 -3.53
N HIS A 16 17.30 -7.31 -3.60
CA HIS A 16 17.46 -8.55 -4.35
C HIS A 16 16.48 -9.67 -3.97
N THR A 17 15.88 -9.62 -2.78
CA THR A 17 14.90 -10.63 -2.34
C THR A 17 13.53 -10.45 -2.99
N HIS A 18 13.29 -9.28 -3.59
CA HIS A 18 12.08 -9.05 -4.37
C HIS A 18 12.18 -9.56 -5.81
N PRO A 19 11.08 -10.04 -6.40
CA PRO A 19 11.05 -10.38 -7.82
C PRO A 19 11.16 -9.15 -8.73
N THR A 20 10.72 -7.98 -8.27
CA THR A 20 10.74 -6.68 -8.98
C THR A 20 11.24 -5.55 -8.05
N GLY A 21 11.57 -4.36 -8.56
CA GLY A 21 12.02 -3.25 -7.71
C GLY A 21 13.22 -3.59 -6.81
N LYS A 22 14.29 -4.11 -7.40
CA LYS A 22 15.43 -4.66 -6.65
C LYS A 22 16.42 -3.62 -6.11
N ASN A 23 16.26 -2.35 -6.47
CA ASN A 23 17.14 -1.26 -6.08
C ASN A 23 16.46 0.09 -6.34
N ILE A 24 17.11 1.14 -5.85
CA ILE A 24 16.95 2.53 -6.31
C ILE A 24 18.24 2.98 -7.01
N ASN A 25 18.14 3.98 -7.88
CA ASN A 25 19.26 4.61 -8.55
C ASN A 25 19.49 6.00 -7.95
N ILE A 26 20.68 6.22 -7.39
CA ILE A 26 21.11 7.53 -6.89
C ILE A 26 22.40 7.89 -7.63
N ASN A 27 22.35 8.96 -8.42
CA ASN A 27 23.50 9.46 -9.19
C ASN A 27 24.19 8.43 -10.10
N GLY A 28 23.44 7.43 -10.60
CA GLY A 28 23.95 6.35 -11.46
C GLY A 28 24.27 5.06 -10.71
N ASP A 29 24.41 5.12 -9.38
CA ASP A 29 24.71 3.98 -8.54
C ASP A 29 23.43 3.29 -8.03
N LYS A 30 23.48 1.96 -7.97
CA LYS A 30 22.35 1.13 -7.53
C LYS A 30 22.47 0.79 -6.05
N TYR A 31 21.43 1.11 -5.28
CA TYR A 31 21.37 0.83 -3.86
C TYR A 31 20.21 -0.10 -3.52
N GLU A 32 20.45 -1.01 -2.59
CA GLU A 32 19.40 -1.79 -1.95
C GLU A 32 18.85 -1.06 -0.74
N VAL A 33 17.54 -1.13 -0.55
CA VAL A 33 16.82 -0.55 0.57
C VAL A 33 16.11 -1.66 1.33
N PHE A 34 16.37 -1.72 2.64
CA PHE A 34 15.75 -2.67 3.56
C PHE A 34 14.98 -1.90 4.63
N VAL A 35 13.67 -2.10 4.67
CA VAL A 35 12.76 -1.46 5.61
C VAL A 35 12.43 -2.42 6.75
N LYS A 36 12.52 -1.91 7.99
CA LYS A 36 12.15 -2.62 9.21
C LYS A 36 11.26 -1.75 10.07
N ALA A 37 9.95 -1.97 9.96
CA ALA A 37 8.93 -1.41 10.83
C ALA A 37 9.14 -1.87 12.28
N LYS A 38 8.89 -0.95 13.21
CA LYS A 38 8.99 -1.16 14.66
C LYS A 38 7.73 -0.62 15.33
N LEU A 39 7.31 -1.27 16.40
CA LEU A 39 6.28 -0.71 17.27
C LEU A 39 6.93 0.34 18.17
N LEU A 40 6.43 1.58 18.10
CA LEU A 40 6.88 2.68 18.95
C LEU A 40 5.66 3.38 19.55
N LYS A 41 5.81 3.94 20.76
CA LYS A 41 4.77 4.76 21.41
C LYS A 41 4.95 6.26 21.13
N ALA A 42 6.19 6.70 20.95
CA ALA A 42 6.55 8.07 20.61
C ALA A 42 7.04 8.11 19.16
N GLN A 43 6.80 9.23 18.47
CA GLN A 43 7.20 9.44 17.06
C GLN A 43 6.64 8.38 16.09
N ALA A 44 5.54 7.74 16.47
CA ALA A 44 4.81 6.83 15.61
C ALA A 44 3.87 7.60 14.68
N MET A 45 3.58 7.02 13.52
CA MET A 45 2.45 7.50 12.72
C MET A 45 1.15 7.42 13.54
N PRO A 46 0.16 8.29 13.27
CA PRO A 46 -1.15 8.16 13.89
C PRO A 46 -1.74 6.76 13.70
N GLU A 47 -2.39 6.25 14.74
CA GLU A 47 -2.97 4.91 14.71
C GLU A 47 -4.09 4.79 13.66
N MET A 48 -4.06 3.69 12.90
CA MET A 48 -5.16 3.30 12.02
C MET A 48 -6.03 2.28 12.73
N LYS A 49 -7.32 2.57 12.86
CA LYS A 49 -8.27 1.64 13.47
C LYS A 49 -8.44 0.40 12.59
N LEU A 50 -8.20 -0.79 13.14
CA LEU A 50 -8.43 -2.06 12.45
C LEU A 50 -9.85 -2.56 12.68
N THR A 51 -10.57 -2.85 11.60
CA THR A 51 -11.86 -3.54 11.62
C THR A 51 -11.72 -4.94 11.04
N PHE A 52 -12.18 -5.96 11.77
CA PHE A 52 -12.29 -7.32 11.24
C PHE A 52 -13.65 -7.48 10.54
N VAL A 53 -13.66 -7.87 9.27
CA VAL A 53 -14.85 -7.86 8.40
C VAL A 53 -15.13 -9.28 7.90
N THR A 54 -16.31 -9.79 8.24
CA THR A 54 -16.83 -11.08 7.77
C THR A 54 -18.35 -11.08 7.79
N ASN A 55 -18.99 -11.97 7.02
CA ASN A 55 -20.45 -12.16 6.90
C ASN A 55 -21.26 -10.93 6.45
N VAL A 56 -20.61 -9.91 5.89
CA VAL A 56 -21.22 -8.65 5.43
C VAL A 56 -20.79 -8.32 4.00
N ASN A 57 -21.32 -7.23 3.42
CA ASN A 57 -20.87 -6.73 2.12
C ASN A 57 -19.50 -6.05 2.26
N PRO A 58 -18.43 -6.62 1.69
CA PRO A 58 -17.08 -6.07 1.82
C PRO A 58 -16.90 -4.77 1.02
N ASN A 59 -17.81 -4.46 0.09
CA ASN A 59 -17.78 -3.25 -0.71
C ASN A 59 -18.47 -2.05 -0.02
N ASP A 60 -19.00 -2.22 1.18
CA ASP A 60 -19.57 -1.12 1.94
C ASP A 60 -18.48 -0.05 2.20
N PRO A 61 -18.73 1.24 1.87
CA PRO A 61 -17.78 2.32 2.10
C PRO A 61 -17.27 2.44 3.53
N MET A 62 -18.00 1.92 4.53
CA MET A 62 -17.54 1.90 5.91
C MET A 62 -16.26 1.06 6.09
N PHE A 63 -16.07 0.01 5.28
CA PHE A 63 -14.91 -0.89 5.32
C PHE A 63 -13.78 -0.48 4.38
N ARG A 64 -13.96 0.56 3.57
CA ARG A 64 -12.87 1.14 2.77
C ARG A 64 -11.76 1.62 3.70
N SER A 65 -10.54 1.14 3.48
CA SER A 65 -9.36 1.61 4.20
C SER A 65 -9.00 3.02 3.76
N SER A 66 -8.41 3.80 4.66
CA SER A 66 -7.95 5.16 4.37
C SER A 66 -6.98 5.61 5.45
N ASN A 67 -5.95 6.37 5.07
CA ASN A 67 -5.05 7.02 6.01
C ASN A 67 -4.77 8.47 5.61
N TRP A 68 -5.70 9.34 5.99
CA TRP A 68 -5.57 10.80 5.90
C TRP A 68 -6.11 11.46 7.17
N ALA A 69 -5.87 12.76 7.36
CA ALA A 69 -6.12 13.46 8.62
C ALA A 69 -7.52 13.26 9.22
N LEU A 70 -8.56 13.13 8.37
CA LEU A 70 -9.96 12.99 8.78
C LEU A 70 -10.47 11.54 8.79
N SER A 71 -9.69 10.56 8.33
CA SER A 71 -10.07 9.14 8.40
C SER A 71 -8.83 8.24 8.39
N ARG A 72 -8.64 7.52 9.50
CA ARG A 72 -7.54 6.55 9.70
C ARG A 72 -8.09 5.19 10.10
N LYS A 73 -8.34 4.36 9.10
CA LYS A 73 -8.95 3.03 9.27
C LYS A 73 -8.39 2.04 8.27
N THR A 74 -8.34 0.79 8.69
CA THR A 74 -7.97 -0.35 7.86
C THR A 74 -8.93 -1.51 8.13
N ALA A 75 -9.14 -2.37 7.14
CA ALA A 75 -10.01 -3.52 7.26
C ALA A 75 -9.24 -4.82 6.96
N TYR A 76 -9.45 -5.83 7.80
CA TYR A 76 -9.07 -7.21 7.52
C TYR A 76 -10.32 -7.99 7.11
N ILE A 77 -10.45 -8.28 5.82
CA ILE A 77 -11.66 -8.86 5.22
C ILE A 77 -11.43 -10.36 4.97
N THR A 78 -12.22 -11.24 5.57
CA THR A 78 -12.05 -12.70 5.47
C THR A 78 -13.35 -13.49 5.64
N GLY A 79 -13.31 -14.79 5.34
CA GLY A 79 -14.43 -15.71 5.50
C GLY A 79 -15.51 -15.54 4.44
N TYR A 80 -16.76 -15.87 4.80
CA TYR A 80 -17.90 -15.72 3.89
C TYR A 80 -18.35 -14.26 3.83
N LEU A 81 -18.50 -13.73 2.62
CA LEU A 81 -18.81 -12.33 2.34
C LEU A 81 -20.04 -12.25 1.44
N LYS A 82 -20.89 -11.27 1.70
CA LYS A 82 -22.17 -11.09 0.99
C LYS A 82 -22.02 -10.05 -0.12
N PHE A 83 -21.84 -10.50 -1.34
CA PHE A 83 -21.88 -9.63 -2.53
C PHE A 83 -23.33 -9.45 -3.00
N ASP A 84 -23.58 -8.44 -3.84
CA ASP A 84 -24.93 -8.03 -4.25
C ASP A 84 -25.79 -9.16 -4.82
N ARG A 85 -25.17 -10.18 -5.43
CA ARG A 85 -25.86 -11.32 -6.07
C ARG A 85 -25.39 -12.69 -5.60
N SER A 86 -24.44 -12.77 -4.66
CA SER A 86 -23.86 -14.06 -4.27
C SER A 86 -23.11 -13.99 -2.94
N TRP A 87 -22.84 -15.16 -2.37
CA TRP A 87 -21.82 -15.31 -1.33
C TRP A 87 -20.49 -15.68 -1.98
N GLY A 88 -19.41 -15.08 -1.49
CA GLY A 88 -18.05 -15.49 -1.84
C GLY A 88 -17.25 -15.78 -0.58
N PHE A 89 -16.20 -16.58 -0.71
CA PHE A 89 -15.34 -16.94 0.41
C PHE A 89 -13.92 -16.43 0.18
N TYR A 90 -13.39 -15.67 1.14
CA TYR A 90 -11.99 -15.24 1.16
C TYR A 90 -11.24 -16.08 2.18
N SER A 91 -10.25 -16.84 1.71
CA SER A 91 -9.36 -17.60 2.59
C SER A 91 -8.42 -16.68 3.36
N TYR A 92 -7.95 -17.13 4.52
CA TYR A 92 -6.94 -16.40 5.31
C TYR A 92 -5.69 -16.07 4.48
N ASP A 93 -5.21 -16.99 3.64
CA ASP A 93 -4.04 -16.75 2.78
C ASP A 93 -4.24 -15.58 1.81
N TYR A 94 -5.45 -15.45 1.25
CA TYR A 94 -5.78 -14.33 0.36
C TYR A 94 -5.96 -13.04 1.17
N SER A 95 -6.68 -13.11 2.29
CA SER A 95 -6.90 -12.00 3.21
C SER A 95 -5.59 -11.42 3.76
N ASP A 96 -4.63 -12.27 4.10
CA ASP A 96 -3.31 -11.88 4.59
C ASP A 96 -2.52 -11.12 3.53
N LYS A 97 -2.53 -11.59 2.27
CA LYS A 97 -1.88 -10.90 1.15
C LYS A 97 -2.51 -9.53 0.95
N LYS A 98 -3.85 -9.46 0.93
CA LYS A 98 -4.60 -8.22 0.78
C LYS A 98 -4.32 -7.24 1.91
N PHE A 99 -4.39 -7.70 3.16
CA PHE A 99 -4.15 -6.84 4.30
C PHE A 99 -2.73 -6.30 4.35
N LYS A 100 -1.72 -7.13 4.03
CA LYS A 100 -0.30 -6.69 3.94
C LYS A 100 -0.11 -5.58 2.91
N GLU A 101 -0.77 -5.68 1.77
CA GLU A 101 -0.70 -4.66 0.72
C GLU A 101 -1.44 -3.39 1.16
N THR A 102 -2.69 -3.53 1.58
CA THR A 102 -3.52 -2.40 2.02
C THR A 102 -2.84 -1.61 3.13
N ILE A 103 -2.35 -2.26 4.18
CA ILE A 103 -1.70 -1.54 5.29
C ILE A 103 -0.40 -0.84 4.85
N ALA A 104 0.35 -1.42 3.90
CA ALA A 104 1.56 -0.79 3.36
C ALA A 104 1.24 0.40 2.45
N HIS A 105 0.17 0.29 1.65
CA HIS A 105 -0.37 1.37 0.83
C HIS A 105 -0.86 2.54 1.70
N GLU A 106 -1.68 2.25 2.71
CA GLU A 106 -2.20 3.27 3.63
C GLU A 106 -1.07 3.93 4.43
N THR A 107 -0.07 3.16 4.89
CA THR A 107 1.14 3.73 5.50
C THR A 107 1.88 4.65 4.51
N GLY A 108 1.86 4.29 3.24
CA GLY A 108 2.41 5.09 2.15
C GLY A 108 1.83 6.47 2.02
N HIS A 109 0.52 6.65 2.24
CA HIS A 109 -0.08 7.98 2.24
C HIS A 109 0.57 8.91 3.28
N ALA A 110 0.86 8.41 4.49
CA ALA A 110 1.54 9.21 5.51
C ALA A 110 3.00 9.53 5.15
N ILE A 111 3.72 8.57 4.53
CA ILE A 111 5.09 8.79 4.05
C ILE A 111 5.10 9.87 2.97
N VAL A 112 4.29 9.70 1.92
CA VAL A 112 4.20 10.63 0.78
C VAL A 112 3.75 12.02 1.21
N GLU A 113 2.75 12.10 2.09
CA GLU A 113 2.31 13.38 2.63
C GLU A 113 3.44 14.11 3.37
N THR A 114 4.30 13.38 4.08
CA THR A 114 5.40 13.97 4.87
C THR A 114 6.49 14.57 3.98
N TYR A 115 6.86 13.94 2.85
CA TYR A 115 7.96 14.44 2.00
C TYR A 115 7.53 15.25 0.78
N ALA A 116 6.33 14.99 0.25
CA ALA A 116 5.83 15.61 -0.99
C ALA A 116 4.52 16.38 -0.81
N GLY A 117 3.90 16.32 0.38
CA GLY A 117 2.67 17.02 0.70
C GLY A 117 1.39 16.27 0.33
N PHE A 118 0.27 16.81 0.80
CA PHE A 118 -1.05 16.17 0.72
C PHE A 118 -1.50 15.85 -0.72
N ASN A 119 -1.28 16.76 -1.67
CA ASN A 119 -1.75 16.58 -3.04
C ASN A 119 -1.11 15.38 -3.74
N GLU A 120 0.19 15.17 -3.57
CA GLU A 120 0.90 14.02 -4.14
C GLU A 120 0.42 12.71 -3.49
N SER A 121 0.20 12.73 -2.17
CA SER A 121 -0.29 11.57 -1.42
C SER A 121 -1.68 11.11 -1.87
N VAL A 122 -2.62 12.04 -2.07
CA VAL A 122 -4.01 11.69 -2.41
C VAL A 122 -4.22 11.39 -3.89
N THR A 123 -3.43 12.01 -4.77
CA THR A 123 -3.58 11.80 -6.23
C THR A 123 -2.84 10.57 -6.74
N ASN A 124 -2.07 9.87 -5.89
CA ASN A 124 -1.40 8.61 -6.23
C ASN A 124 -0.54 8.74 -7.50
N HIS A 125 0.36 9.74 -7.53
CA HIS A 125 1.16 10.09 -8.71
C HIS A 125 0.29 10.44 -9.93
N GLY A 126 -0.86 11.08 -9.70
CA GLY A 126 -1.82 11.44 -10.75
C GLY A 126 -2.64 10.28 -11.32
N SER A 127 -2.56 9.06 -10.76
CA SER A 127 -3.40 7.92 -11.15
C SER A 127 -4.83 8.01 -10.60
N SER A 128 -5.03 8.82 -9.55
CA SER A 128 -6.33 9.07 -8.92
C SER A 128 -6.72 10.54 -8.94
N ARG A 129 -8.02 10.78 -8.75
CA ARG A 129 -8.57 12.10 -8.40
C ARG A 129 -8.40 12.34 -6.89
N TYR A 130 -8.73 13.55 -6.44
CA TYR A 130 -8.62 13.98 -5.04
C TYR A 130 -9.53 13.17 -4.08
N ASP A 131 -10.51 12.44 -4.61
CA ASP A 131 -11.39 11.52 -3.89
C ASP A 131 -10.83 10.09 -3.81
N GLN A 132 -9.56 9.90 -4.17
CA GLN A 132 -8.89 8.60 -4.28
C GLN A 132 -9.61 7.62 -5.23
N ASN A 133 -10.42 8.12 -6.17
CA ASN A 133 -10.98 7.27 -7.22
C ASN A 133 -10.03 7.21 -8.41
N PRO A 134 -9.77 6.02 -8.98
CA PRO A 134 -8.93 5.88 -10.15
C PRO A 134 -9.50 6.68 -11.32
N LYS A 135 -8.60 7.26 -12.13
CA LYS A 135 -9.02 7.86 -13.41
C LYS A 135 -9.54 6.75 -14.33
N SER A 136 -10.62 7.03 -15.07
CA SER A 136 -11.18 6.05 -16.01
C SER A 136 -10.15 5.62 -17.06
N GLY A 137 -10.16 4.32 -17.38
CA GLY A 137 -9.24 3.71 -18.35
C GLY A 137 -7.86 3.38 -17.78
N THR A 138 -7.60 3.61 -16.49
CA THR A 138 -6.33 3.24 -15.86
C THR A 138 -6.23 1.74 -15.63
N THR A 139 -5.05 1.19 -15.93
CA THR A 139 -4.72 -0.23 -15.73
C THR A 139 -3.40 -0.39 -14.97
N TYR A 140 -3.25 -1.54 -14.32
CA TYR A 140 -2.01 -2.03 -13.76
C TYR A 140 -1.14 -2.68 -14.86
N PRO A 141 0.19 -2.59 -14.73
CA PRO A 141 1.08 -3.24 -15.68
C PRO A 141 0.94 -4.77 -15.60
N ARG A 142 0.86 -5.43 -16.77
CA ARG A 142 0.71 -6.89 -16.85
C ARG A 142 2.00 -7.64 -16.53
N THR A 143 3.16 -7.01 -16.75
CA THR A 143 4.50 -7.53 -16.45
C THR A 143 5.32 -6.50 -15.68
N GLY A 144 6.39 -6.94 -14.99
CA GLY A 144 7.27 -6.05 -14.24
C GLY A 144 6.67 -5.53 -12.93
N GLU A 145 7.23 -4.43 -12.44
CA GLU A 145 6.86 -3.77 -11.18
C GLU A 145 5.43 -3.19 -11.22
N ILE A 146 4.70 -3.30 -10.10
CA ILE A 146 3.45 -2.59 -9.86
C ILE A 146 3.73 -1.58 -8.76
N ASP A 147 3.51 -0.29 -9.02
CA ASP A 147 3.65 0.73 -7.99
C ASP A 147 2.62 0.48 -6.87
N LEU A 148 3.12 0.34 -5.64
CA LEU A 148 2.31 0.18 -4.43
C LEU A 148 1.24 1.27 -4.31
N MET A 149 1.57 2.52 -4.66
CA MET A 149 0.67 3.66 -4.50
C MET A 149 -0.33 3.81 -5.66
N LYS A 150 -0.24 3.00 -6.71
CA LYS A 150 -1.11 3.15 -7.89
C LYS A 150 -2.53 2.63 -7.64
N TYR A 151 -3.52 3.45 -7.99
CA TYR A 151 -4.89 2.97 -8.23
C TYR A 151 -5.14 2.76 -9.71
N ALA A 152 -5.95 1.75 -10.02
CA ALA A 152 -6.48 1.52 -11.35
C ALA A 152 -7.98 1.20 -11.26
N GLU A 153 -8.70 1.43 -12.36
CA GLU A 153 -10.12 1.04 -12.47
C GLU A 153 -10.28 -0.49 -12.43
N GLU A 154 -9.30 -1.21 -12.98
CA GLU A 154 -9.30 -2.65 -12.92
C GLU A 154 -8.98 -3.17 -11.51
N LYS A 155 -9.55 -4.33 -11.17
CA LYS A 155 -9.34 -4.96 -9.87
C LYS A 155 -7.92 -5.50 -9.77
N LEU A 156 -7.12 -5.01 -8.83
CA LEU A 156 -5.76 -5.52 -8.56
C LEU A 156 -5.69 -7.05 -8.41
N SER A 157 -6.74 -7.66 -7.85
CA SER A 157 -6.82 -9.12 -7.68
C SER A 157 -6.94 -9.91 -9.00
N SER A 158 -7.23 -9.27 -10.13
CA SER A 158 -7.20 -9.90 -11.45
C SER A 158 -5.77 -9.95 -12.04
N ILE A 159 -4.81 -9.25 -11.42
CA ILE A 159 -3.43 -9.20 -11.91
C ILE A 159 -2.64 -10.39 -11.35
N PRO A 160 -2.04 -11.22 -12.21
CA PRO A 160 -1.23 -12.35 -11.74
C PRO A 160 -0.05 -11.88 -10.87
N ASN A 161 0.14 -12.56 -9.74
CA ASN A 161 1.22 -12.31 -8.79
C ASN A 161 1.31 -10.85 -8.31
N TRP A 162 0.18 -10.13 -8.29
CA TRP A 162 0.14 -8.73 -7.85
C TRP A 162 0.82 -8.53 -6.50
N ASN A 163 0.59 -9.44 -5.56
CA ASN A 163 1.07 -9.34 -4.19
C ASN A 163 2.60 -9.45 -4.07
N THR A 164 3.29 -10.03 -5.06
CA THR A 164 4.76 -10.13 -5.06
C THR A 164 5.40 -9.11 -5.99
N ARG A 165 4.66 -8.57 -6.96
CA ARG A 165 5.13 -7.58 -7.91
C ARG A 165 4.95 -6.13 -7.44
N MET A 166 4.11 -5.93 -6.43
CA MET A 166 3.94 -4.62 -5.83
C MET A 166 5.15 -4.21 -5.00
N VAL A 167 5.53 -2.94 -5.14
CA VAL A 167 6.62 -2.31 -4.41
C VAL A 167 6.46 -0.79 -4.50
N ALA A 168 6.80 -0.05 -3.45
CA ALA A 168 6.82 1.40 -3.48
C ALA A 168 7.77 1.87 -4.57
N ASN A 169 7.33 2.81 -5.41
CA ASN A 169 8.15 3.26 -6.53
C ASN A 169 9.47 3.91 -6.02
N GLU A 170 10.40 4.11 -6.95
CA GLU A 170 11.73 4.62 -6.63
C GLU A 170 11.70 6.00 -5.96
N LYS A 171 10.85 6.92 -6.46
CA LYS A 171 10.68 8.28 -5.90
C LYS A 171 10.18 8.22 -4.46
N ASP A 172 9.21 7.37 -4.17
CA ASP A 172 8.61 7.24 -2.83
C ASP A 172 9.60 6.60 -1.85
N THR A 173 10.37 5.61 -2.32
CA THR A 173 11.43 4.99 -1.53
C THR A 173 12.54 6.00 -1.21
N MET A 174 12.92 6.84 -2.16
CA MET A 174 13.85 7.96 -1.91
C MET A 174 13.26 8.99 -0.94
N GLY A 175 11.95 9.28 -1.04
CA GLY A 175 11.23 10.14 -0.10
C GLY A 175 11.30 9.61 1.33
N LEU A 176 11.16 8.29 1.52
CA LEU A 176 11.35 7.62 2.81
C LEU A 176 12.78 7.81 3.35
N LEU A 177 13.80 7.69 2.49
CA LEU A 177 15.19 7.96 2.87
C LEU A 177 15.40 9.43 3.26
N PHE A 178 14.75 10.35 2.56
CA PHE A 178 14.81 11.78 2.85
C PHE A 178 14.25 12.11 4.24
N ILE A 179 13.04 11.64 4.55
CA ILE A 179 12.41 11.91 5.86
C ILE A 179 13.06 11.15 7.01
N SER A 180 13.76 10.04 6.74
CA SER A 180 14.57 9.36 7.76
C SER A 180 15.86 10.11 8.11
N GLY A 181 16.18 11.20 7.38
CA GLY A 181 17.32 12.06 7.65
C GLY A 181 18.63 11.60 7.01
N ILE A 182 18.62 10.49 6.25
CA ILE A 182 19.81 9.96 5.56
C ILE A 182 20.25 10.88 4.41
N SER A 183 19.34 11.66 3.83
CA SER A 183 19.65 12.56 2.71
C SER A 183 20.07 13.98 3.11
N LYS A 184 20.19 14.30 4.41
CA LYS A 184 20.81 15.58 4.82
C LYS A 184 22.32 15.44 4.67
N GLN A 185 22.81 15.68 3.45
CA GLN A 185 24.17 16.15 3.23
C GLN A 185 24.18 17.68 3.28
#